data_AF-A0A1F6A4L1-F1
#
_entry.id   AF-A0A1F6A4L1-F1
#
_cell.length_a   1.000
_cell.length_b   1.000
_cell.length_c   1.000
_cell.angle_alpha   90.00
_cell.angle_beta   90.00
_cell.angle_gamma   90.00
#
_symmetry.space_group_name_H-M   'P 1'
#
loop_
_entity.id
_entity.type
_entity.pdbx_description
1 polymer ?
#
loop_
_entity_poly.entity_id
_entity_poly.type
_entity_poly.pdbx_seq_one_letter_code
_entity_poly.pdbx_strand_id
1 'polypeptide(L)'
;MIDGHAVLHRAYHALPPTLTNKRGEATNAVYGFSTMLLRVLSDLKPDFLAVAFDVPAPTFRQQAYTAYQGRRPEMESSLKDQVGLTHEMLSALQVPFFEVAGFEADDCIGTLAKQAVGNQENGGNRGNMGVEVFIVTGDRDMLQLVSDKVKVYVPVKGLSEAKTYDVQMVESEFGVTPSQWVDVKALKGDASDNYPGVSGIGPKTAGELIARFGSLEELYGRLGELGKSGKSGEMTAKKLASGAEAAGLGKKLAAIVTDVPIHLDLEAARVSRVDWQGGVRYMRESLGFKSIPERIEKSYISYSSNESNVSDISDESHKSDTGKKRTKDGPDEQMKLI
;
A
#
# COMPACT_ATOMS: atom_id res chain seq x y z
N MET A 1 -2.63 -1.74 -0.01
CA MET A 1 -2.18 -0.74 -0.99
C MET A 1 -0.66 -0.78 -1.05
N ILE A 2 -0.07 -0.94 -2.24
CA ILE A 2 1.39 -0.92 -2.42
C ILE A 2 1.78 0.37 -3.13
N ASP A 3 2.78 1.05 -2.59
CA ASP A 3 3.50 2.12 -3.29
C ASP A 3 4.47 1.50 -4.30
N GLY A 4 4.06 1.55 -5.57
CA GLY A 4 4.74 0.92 -6.68
C GLY A 4 6.15 1.48 -6.87
N HIS A 5 6.27 2.80 -6.89
CA HIS A 5 7.53 3.49 -7.12
C HIS A 5 8.50 3.30 -5.95
N ALA A 6 8.06 3.45 -4.69
CA ALA A 6 8.96 3.26 -3.56
C ALA A 6 9.49 1.82 -3.46
N VAL A 7 8.64 0.81 -3.72
CA VAL A 7 9.06 -0.59 -3.70
C VAL A 7 10.01 -0.89 -4.86
N LEU A 8 9.72 -0.39 -6.06
CA LEU A 8 10.57 -0.63 -7.24
C LEU A 8 11.93 0.05 -7.13
N HIS A 9 11.97 1.32 -6.69
CA HIS A 9 13.21 2.08 -6.50
C HIS A 9 14.10 1.43 -5.43
N ARG A 10 13.48 0.93 -4.35
CA ARG A 10 14.18 0.15 -3.33
C ARG A 10 14.77 -1.14 -3.90
N ALA A 11 14.02 -1.86 -4.72
CA ALA A 11 14.47 -3.09 -5.35
C ALA A 11 15.64 -2.83 -6.32
N TYR A 12 15.55 -1.77 -7.13
CA TYR A 12 16.57 -1.35 -8.08
C TYR A 12 17.95 -1.18 -7.43
N HIS A 13 18.02 -0.48 -6.29
CA HIS A 13 19.28 -0.27 -5.57
C HIS A 13 19.69 -1.42 -4.65
N ALA A 14 18.78 -2.35 -4.33
CA ALA A 14 19.10 -3.48 -3.46
C ALA A 14 19.66 -4.69 -4.22
N LEU A 15 19.34 -4.81 -5.51
CA LEU A 15 19.68 -5.97 -6.32
C LEU A 15 20.62 -5.57 -7.47
N PRO A 16 21.63 -6.40 -7.80
CA PRO A 16 22.59 -6.06 -8.83
C PRO A 16 21.90 -5.98 -10.20
N PRO A 17 22.30 -5.04 -11.08
CA PRO A 17 21.71 -4.89 -12.41
C PRO A 17 22.07 -6.02 -13.38
N THR A 18 22.86 -7.00 -12.93
CA THR A 18 23.25 -8.18 -13.71
C THR A 18 22.10 -9.17 -13.92
N LEU A 19 20.97 -9.01 -13.22
CA LEU A 19 19.76 -9.78 -13.52
C LEU A 19 19.11 -9.23 -14.79
N THR A 20 19.20 -9.99 -15.88
CA THR A 20 18.63 -9.65 -17.17
C THR A 20 17.74 -10.78 -17.72
N ASN A 21 16.80 -10.42 -18.59
CA ASN A 21 16.02 -11.40 -19.33
C ASN A 21 16.77 -11.89 -20.59
N LYS A 22 16.13 -12.76 -21.38
CA LYS A 22 16.70 -13.31 -22.62
C LYS A 22 17.00 -12.26 -23.70
N ARG A 23 16.38 -11.07 -23.61
CA ARG A 23 16.61 -9.93 -24.52
C ARG A 23 17.76 -9.02 -24.04
N GLY A 24 18.33 -9.29 -22.86
CA GLY A 24 19.37 -8.46 -22.25
C GLY A 24 18.84 -7.25 -21.48
N GLU A 25 17.51 -7.12 -21.32
CA GLU A 25 16.89 -6.05 -20.54
C GLU A 25 17.08 -6.33 -19.05
N ALA A 26 17.38 -5.29 -18.26
CA ALA A 26 17.51 -5.40 -16.81
C ALA A 26 16.14 -5.72 -16.17
N THR A 27 16.15 -6.62 -15.17
CA THR A 27 14.95 -7.09 -14.48
C THR A 27 15.11 -7.15 -12.96
N ASN A 28 16.22 -6.61 -12.44
CA ASN A 28 16.57 -6.63 -11.03
C ASN A 28 15.50 -5.94 -10.15
N ALA A 29 14.99 -4.79 -10.56
CA ALA A 29 13.94 -4.07 -9.85
C ALA A 29 12.62 -4.85 -9.87
N VAL A 30 12.21 -5.36 -11.04
CA VAL A 30 10.96 -6.15 -11.18
C VAL A 30 11.03 -7.43 -10.34
N TYR A 31 12.19 -8.08 -10.28
CA TYR A 31 12.43 -9.27 -9.44
C TYR A 31 12.29 -8.94 -7.96
N GLY A 32 12.89 -7.84 -7.51
CA GLY A 32 12.79 -7.39 -6.12
C GLY A 32 11.37 -6.96 -5.75
N PHE A 33 10.66 -6.26 -6.65
CA PHE A 33 9.25 -5.91 -6.49
C PHE A 33 8.39 -7.17 -6.33
N SER A 34 8.54 -8.15 -7.24
CA SER A 34 7.83 -9.43 -7.19
C SER A 34 8.09 -10.19 -5.89
N THR A 35 9.34 -10.19 -5.44
CA THR A 35 9.73 -10.81 -4.17
C THR A 35 9.05 -10.13 -2.98
N MET A 36 8.99 -8.79 -3.00
CA MET A 36 8.31 -8.00 -1.98
C MET A 36 6.81 -8.25 -1.97
N LEU A 37 6.19 -8.30 -3.15
CA LEU A 37 4.77 -8.61 -3.31
C LEU A 37 4.43 -9.96 -2.68
N LEU A 38 5.20 -11.02 -2.99
CA LEU A 38 4.98 -12.34 -2.38
C LEU A 38 5.18 -12.34 -0.86
N ARG A 39 6.12 -11.53 -0.35
CA ARG A 39 6.32 -11.37 1.09
C ARG A 39 5.11 -10.68 1.73
N VAL A 40 4.62 -9.59 1.16
CA VAL A 40 3.41 -8.89 1.63
C VAL A 40 2.22 -9.83 1.68
N LEU A 41 2.00 -10.63 0.64
CA LEU A 41 0.91 -11.61 0.60
C LEU A 41 1.05 -12.67 1.70
N SER A 42 2.27 -13.14 1.97
CA SER A 42 2.55 -14.11 3.02
C SER A 42 2.37 -13.53 4.43
N ASP A 43 2.89 -12.32 4.65
CA ASP A 43 2.97 -11.70 5.97
C ASP A 43 1.61 -11.12 6.40
N LEU A 44 0.89 -10.48 5.46
CA LEU A 44 -0.38 -9.80 5.74
C LEU A 44 -1.61 -10.63 5.39
N LYS A 45 -1.49 -11.63 4.50
CA LYS A 45 -2.61 -12.45 3.98
C LYS A 45 -3.83 -11.60 3.60
N PRO A 46 -3.67 -10.58 2.74
CA PRO A 46 -4.75 -9.63 2.48
C PRO A 46 -5.85 -10.24 1.61
N ASP A 47 -7.09 -9.82 1.82
CA ASP A 47 -8.22 -10.14 0.93
C ASP A 47 -8.18 -9.35 -0.38
N PHE A 48 -7.58 -8.16 -0.33
CA PHE A 48 -7.54 -7.19 -1.43
C PHE A 48 -6.13 -6.66 -1.68
N LEU A 49 -5.78 -6.45 -2.94
CA LEU A 49 -4.48 -5.97 -3.39
C LEU A 49 -4.64 -4.95 -4.52
N ALA A 50 -3.95 -3.83 -4.37
CA ALA A 50 -3.86 -2.77 -5.38
C ALA A 50 -2.51 -2.05 -5.24
N VAL A 51 -2.04 -1.50 -6.35
CA VAL A 51 -0.75 -0.79 -6.45
C VAL A 51 -0.98 0.63 -6.99
N ALA A 52 -0.20 1.62 -6.56
CA ALA A 52 -0.22 2.96 -7.14
C ALA A 52 1.18 3.33 -7.67
N PHE A 53 1.23 4.07 -8.77
CA PHE A 53 2.47 4.54 -9.39
C PHE A 53 2.40 6.05 -9.67
N ASP A 54 3.55 6.72 -9.60
CA ASP A 54 3.72 8.08 -10.08
C ASP A 54 3.66 8.13 -11.60
N VAL A 55 3.15 9.24 -12.12
CA VAL A 55 3.12 9.53 -13.56
C VAL A 55 4.23 10.52 -13.89
N PRO A 56 4.93 10.39 -15.03
CA PRO A 56 5.91 11.38 -15.49
C PRO A 56 5.22 12.66 -16.03
N ALA A 57 4.44 13.32 -15.18
CA ALA A 57 3.69 14.54 -15.47
C ALA A 57 3.82 15.54 -14.31
N PRO A 58 3.81 16.86 -14.58
CA PRO A 58 3.91 17.85 -13.52
C PRO A 58 2.77 17.74 -12.51
N THR A 59 3.11 17.63 -11.23
CA THR A 59 2.13 17.55 -10.13
C THR A 59 1.64 18.93 -9.71
N PHE A 60 0.53 18.99 -8.98
CA PHE A 60 0.06 20.25 -8.39
C PHE A 60 1.11 20.87 -7.45
N ARG A 61 1.95 20.04 -6.80
CA ARG A 61 3.06 20.50 -5.93
C ARG A 61 4.14 21.22 -6.73
N GLN A 62 4.53 20.67 -7.87
CA GLN A 62 5.51 21.32 -8.77
C GLN A 62 4.97 22.61 -9.38
N GLN A 63 3.65 22.68 -9.64
CA GLN A 63 2.99 23.92 -10.07
C GLN A 63 2.95 24.97 -8.95
N ALA A 64 2.72 24.55 -7.70
CA ALA A 64 2.68 25.44 -6.54
C ALA A 64 4.08 25.91 -6.10
N TYR A 65 5.12 25.09 -6.29
CA TYR A 65 6.49 25.41 -5.92
C TYR A 65 7.49 24.80 -6.90
N THR A 66 8.05 25.62 -7.78
CA THR A 66 8.92 25.18 -8.89
C THR A 66 10.17 24.41 -8.44
N ALA A 67 10.67 24.67 -7.23
CA ALA A 67 11.84 23.96 -6.71
C ALA A 67 11.48 22.60 -6.08
N TYR A 68 10.20 22.27 -5.91
CA TYR A 68 9.75 20.99 -5.35
C TYR A 68 10.31 19.83 -6.15
N GLN A 69 10.99 18.90 -5.47
CA GLN A 69 11.71 17.77 -6.04
C GLN A 69 12.76 18.12 -7.11
N GLY A 70 13.06 19.41 -7.34
CA GLY A 70 13.96 19.86 -8.41
C GLY A 70 15.43 19.49 -8.25
N ARG A 71 15.81 18.90 -7.11
CA ARG A 71 17.15 18.32 -6.87
C ARG A 71 17.19 16.80 -6.99
N ARG A 72 16.04 16.14 -7.21
CA ARG A 72 16.02 14.70 -7.43
C ARG A 72 16.69 14.41 -8.79
N PRO A 73 17.61 13.44 -8.85
CA PRO A 73 18.19 13.05 -10.13
C PRO A 73 17.10 12.53 -11.06
N GLU A 74 17.28 12.72 -12.36
CA GLU A 74 16.40 12.06 -13.33
C GLU A 74 16.46 10.55 -13.14
N MET A 75 15.29 9.91 -13.19
CA MET A 75 15.20 8.46 -13.10
C MET A 75 15.99 7.82 -14.25
N GLU A 76 16.86 6.88 -13.92
CA GLU A 76 17.68 6.12 -14.87
C GLU A 76 16.80 5.38 -15.88
N SER A 77 17.22 5.34 -17.15
CA SER A 77 16.45 4.69 -18.23
C SER A 77 16.13 3.23 -17.92
N SER A 78 17.10 2.49 -17.37
CA SER A 78 16.93 1.10 -16.94
C SER A 78 15.82 0.94 -15.89
N LEU A 79 15.63 1.92 -15.00
CA LEU A 79 14.54 1.88 -14.03
C LEU A 79 13.20 2.24 -14.69
N LYS A 80 13.17 3.23 -15.59
CA LYS A 80 11.97 3.58 -16.38
C LYS A 80 11.45 2.38 -17.17
N ASP A 81 12.33 1.64 -17.83
CA ASP A 81 11.96 0.43 -18.58
C ASP A 81 11.36 -0.64 -17.65
N GLN A 82 11.92 -0.77 -16.45
CA GLN A 82 11.42 -1.72 -15.44
C GLN A 82 10.10 -1.32 -14.79
N VAL A 83 9.72 -0.04 -14.80
CA VAL A 83 8.34 0.38 -14.45
C VAL A 83 7.35 -0.23 -15.45
N GLY A 84 7.64 -0.12 -16.76
CA GLY A 84 6.82 -0.72 -17.81
C GLY A 84 6.69 -2.24 -17.68
N LEU A 85 7.80 -2.94 -17.46
CA LEU A 85 7.79 -4.39 -17.20
C LEU A 85 6.99 -4.76 -15.94
N THR A 86 6.97 -3.90 -14.93
CA THR A 86 6.17 -4.11 -13.71
C THR A 86 4.68 -3.95 -14.01
N HIS A 87 4.27 -2.99 -14.84
CA HIS A 87 2.88 -2.84 -15.28
C HIS A 87 2.40 -4.05 -16.10
N GLU A 88 3.24 -4.53 -17.02
CA GLU A 88 2.92 -5.74 -17.80
C GLU A 88 2.75 -6.97 -16.89
N MET A 89 3.63 -7.13 -15.89
CA MET A 89 3.53 -8.20 -14.91
C MET A 89 2.26 -8.11 -14.05
N LEU A 90 1.93 -6.91 -13.53
CA LEU A 90 0.70 -6.69 -12.76
C LEU A 90 -0.54 -6.94 -13.61
N SER A 91 -0.50 -6.55 -14.89
CA SER A 91 -1.58 -6.83 -15.85
C SER A 91 -1.74 -8.34 -16.09
N ALA A 92 -0.64 -9.07 -16.25
CA ALA A 92 -0.65 -10.53 -16.39
C ALA A 92 -1.17 -11.25 -15.14
N LEU A 93 -0.97 -10.66 -13.96
CA LEU A 93 -1.56 -11.11 -12.69
C LEU A 93 -3.01 -10.63 -12.50
N GLN A 94 -3.52 -9.74 -13.35
CA GLN A 94 -4.80 -9.05 -13.17
C GLN A 94 -4.90 -8.29 -11.83
N VAL A 95 -3.78 -7.77 -11.33
CA VAL A 95 -3.74 -6.90 -10.13
C VAL A 95 -4.00 -5.45 -10.56
N PRO A 96 -5.01 -4.77 -10.01
CA PRO A 96 -5.28 -3.38 -10.36
C PRO A 96 -4.14 -2.47 -9.90
N PHE A 97 -3.72 -1.58 -10.80
CA PHE A 97 -2.80 -0.50 -10.48
C PHE A 97 -3.35 0.84 -10.95
N PHE A 98 -2.96 1.91 -10.26
CA PHE A 98 -3.52 3.25 -10.42
C PHE A 98 -2.43 4.27 -10.71
N GLU A 99 -2.69 5.13 -11.68
CA GLU A 99 -1.83 6.20 -12.16
C GLU A 99 -2.70 7.40 -12.54
N VAL A 100 -2.40 8.58 -12.01
CA VAL A 100 -3.20 9.79 -12.26
C VAL A 100 -2.27 10.97 -12.52
N ALA A 101 -2.34 11.52 -13.73
CA ALA A 101 -1.58 12.71 -14.06
C ALA A 101 -1.96 13.89 -13.14
N GLY A 102 -0.96 14.64 -12.68
CA GLY A 102 -1.14 15.78 -11.77
C GLY A 102 -1.05 15.43 -10.28
N PHE A 103 -1.00 14.15 -9.93
CA PHE A 103 -0.92 13.64 -8.56
C PHE A 103 0.24 12.66 -8.41
N GLU A 104 0.72 12.49 -7.18
CA GLU A 104 1.73 11.48 -6.83
C GLU A 104 1.05 10.14 -6.47
N ALA A 105 1.81 9.04 -6.47
CA ALA A 105 1.34 7.73 -6.01
C ALA A 105 0.75 7.83 -4.59
N ASP A 106 1.36 8.67 -3.78
CA ASP A 106 1.00 8.98 -2.40
C ASP A 106 -0.45 9.49 -2.26
N ASP A 107 -0.84 10.41 -3.16
CA ASP A 107 -2.19 10.97 -3.21
C ASP A 107 -3.22 9.94 -3.67
N CYS A 108 -2.81 9.08 -4.62
CA CYS A 108 -3.63 7.96 -5.07
C CYS A 108 -3.87 6.97 -3.91
N ILE A 109 -2.82 6.62 -3.17
CA ILE A 109 -2.91 5.73 -2.01
C ILE A 109 -3.81 6.34 -0.92
N GLY A 110 -3.61 7.62 -0.57
CA GLY A 110 -4.44 8.31 0.42
C GLY A 110 -5.92 8.30 0.06
N THR A 111 -6.22 8.56 -1.21
CA THR A 111 -7.59 8.54 -1.74
C THR A 111 -8.20 7.13 -1.71
N LEU A 112 -7.48 6.12 -2.20
CA LEU A 112 -7.97 4.73 -2.26
C LEU A 112 -8.09 4.12 -0.86
N ALA A 113 -7.20 4.44 0.06
CA ALA A 113 -7.29 4.03 1.47
C ALA A 113 -8.56 4.60 2.12
N LYS A 114 -8.84 5.90 1.91
CA LYS A 114 -10.07 6.54 2.40
C LYS A 114 -11.34 5.89 1.83
N GLN A 115 -11.34 5.53 0.54
CA GLN A 115 -12.44 4.80 -0.08
C GLN A 115 -12.63 3.39 0.52
N ALA A 116 -11.53 2.67 0.77
CA ALA A 116 -11.56 1.31 1.32
C ALA A 116 -12.07 1.28 2.78
N VAL A 117 -11.64 2.23 3.61
CA VAL A 117 -12.13 2.39 4.99
C VAL A 117 -13.61 2.78 4.97
N GLY A 118 -13.97 3.78 4.18
CA GLY A 118 -15.33 4.25 3.99
C GLY A 118 -15.85 5.11 5.15
N ASN A 119 -16.52 6.23 4.82
CA ASN A 119 -17.35 7.00 5.75
C ASN A 119 -18.81 6.89 5.32
N GLN A 120 -19.71 6.59 6.25
CA GLN A 120 -21.16 6.44 6.02
C GLN A 120 -21.87 7.72 5.52
N GLU A 121 -21.20 8.87 5.43
CA GLU A 121 -21.84 10.18 5.22
C GLU A 121 -22.34 10.42 3.78
N ASN A 122 -21.83 9.68 2.79
CA ASN A 122 -22.34 9.77 1.42
C ASN A 122 -23.27 8.58 1.18
N GLY A 123 -24.57 8.78 1.39
CA GLY A 123 -25.67 7.83 1.14
C GLY A 123 -25.86 7.42 -0.33
N GLY A 124 -24.76 7.24 -1.06
CA GLY A 124 -24.72 6.60 -2.36
C GLY A 124 -24.67 5.09 -2.19
N ASN A 125 -25.62 4.40 -2.80
CA ASN A 125 -25.73 2.95 -2.84
C ASN A 125 -24.55 2.34 -3.63
N ARG A 126 -23.34 2.30 -3.05
CA ARG A 126 -22.12 1.61 -3.54
C ARG A 126 -21.15 1.45 -2.36
N GLY A 127 -20.91 0.20 -1.96
CA GLY A 127 -20.32 -0.23 -0.68
C GLY A 127 -19.06 0.51 -0.21
N ASN A 128 -19.20 1.23 0.90
CA ASN A 128 -18.11 1.58 1.81
C ASN A 128 -17.93 0.39 2.78
N MET A 129 -16.76 -0.26 2.76
CA MET A 129 -16.63 -1.65 3.22
C MET A 129 -15.92 -1.84 4.57
N GLY A 130 -15.54 -0.77 5.29
CA GLY A 130 -14.97 -0.89 6.64
C GLY A 130 -13.66 -1.69 6.70
N VAL A 131 -12.92 -1.71 5.59
CA VAL A 131 -11.75 -2.56 5.37
C VAL A 131 -10.55 -1.98 6.11
N GLU A 132 -9.77 -2.84 6.77
CA GLU A 132 -8.47 -2.45 7.30
C GLU A 132 -7.45 -2.35 6.16
N VAL A 133 -6.75 -1.21 6.08
CA VAL A 133 -5.81 -0.89 5.01
C VAL A 133 -4.38 -0.94 5.53
N PHE A 134 -3.55 -1.74 4.87
CA PHE A 134 -2.10 -1.66 4.99
C PHE A 134 -1.52 -0.95 3.78
N ILE A 135 -0.79 0.14 4.04
CA ILE A 135 0.00 0.87 3.04
C ILE A 135 1.42 0.35 3.08
N VAL A 136 1.86 -0.31 2.01
CA VAL A 136 3.22 -0.86 1.89
C VAL A 136 4.10 0.17 1.21
N THR A 137 4.96 0.84 1.97
CA THR A 137 5.92 1.82 1.44
C THR A 137 7.19 1.90 2.29
N GLY A 138 8.22 2.53 1.74
CA GLY A 138 9.36 3.04 2.50
C GLY A 138 9.20 4.49 2.94
N ASP A 139 8.23 5.21 2.39
CA ASP A 139 8.02 6.63 2.64
C ASP A 139 7.34 6.84 4.00
N ARG A 140 7.90 7.77 4.78
CA ARG A 140 7.35 8.13 6.09
C ARG A 140 6.28 9.19 5.97
N ASP A 141 6.05 9.77 4.80
CA ASP A 141 4.97 10.72 4.58
C ASP A 141 3.61 10.08 4.73
N MET A 142 3.52 8.78 4.41
CA MET A 142 2.33 7.95 4.65
C MET A 142 1.92 7.85 6.12
N LEU A 143 2.81 8.16 7.07
CA LEU A 143 2.46 8.14 8.49
C LEU A 143 1.33 9.10 8.83
N GLN A 144 1.12 10.16 8.02
CA GLN A 144 -0.01 11.08 8.20
C GLN A 144 -1.39 10.44 7.97
N LEU A 145 -1.44 9.30 7.25
CA LEU A 145 -2.67 8.58 6.95
C LEU A 145 -3.01 7.52 8.00
N VAL A 146 -2.10 7.24 8.94
CA VAL A 146 -2.29 6.21 9.97
C VAL A 146 -3.49 6.56 10.85
N SER A 147 -4.34 5.56 11.08
CA SER A 147 -5.56 5.66 11.88
C SER A 147 -5.87 4.30 12.52
N ASP A 148 -7.06 4.15 13.09
CA ASP A 148 -7.54 2.86 13.61
C ASP A 148 -7.66 1.79 12.51
N LYS A 149 -7.97 2.21 11.27
CA LYS A 149 -8.16 1.33 10.11
C LYS A 149 -7.05 1.40 9.07
N VAL A 150 -6.09 2.33 9.20
CA VAL A 150 -4.98 2.47 8.25
C VAL A 150 -3.65 2.31 8.98
N LYS A 151 -2.84 1.37 8.51
CA LYS A 151 -1.50 1.08 9.03
C LYS A 151 -0.46 1.22 7.92
N VAL A 152 0.75 1.66 8.26
CA VAL A 152 1.87 1.71 7.31
C VAL A 152 2.81 0.55 7.55
N TYR A 153 2.96 -0.32 6.55
CA TYR A 153 3.85 -1.48 6.57
C TYR A 153 5.15 -1.14 5.84
N VAL A 154 6.25 -1.04 6.59
CA VAL A 154 7.59 -0.77 6.07
C VAL A 154 8.39 -2.07 6.02
N PRO A 155 8.67 -2.62 4.83
CA PRO A 155 9.53 -3.79 4.74
C PRO A 155 10.95 -3.41 5.17
N VAL A 156 11.55 -4.04 6.18
CA VAL A 156 12.93 -3.71 6.62
C VAL A 156 13.94 -4.61 5.90
N LYS A 157 15.12 -4.06 5.54
CA LYS A 157 16.22 -4.84 4.93
C LYS A 157 16.85 -5.79 5.97
N GLY A 158 17.17 -7.01 5.56
CA GLY A 158 18.09 -7.91 6.28
C GLY A 158 17.56 -8.65 7.50
N LEU A 159 16.37 -8.30 8.02
CA LEU A 159 15.70 -9.03 9.10
C LEU A 159 14.33 -9.53 8.62
N SER A 160 13.93 -10.69 9.14
CA SER A 160 12.64 -11.35 8.89
C SER A 160 11.42 -10.52 9.31
N GLU A 161 11.60 -9.44 10.07
CA GLU A 161 10.52 -8.64 10.61
C GLU A 161 10.42 -7.29 9.88
N ALA A 162 9.29 -7.08 9.20
CA ALA A 162 8.90 -5.76 8.74
C ALA A 162 8.35 -4.94 9.91
N LYS A 163 8.32 -3.62 9.76
CA LYS A 163 7.80 -2.71 10.77
C LYS A 163 6.43 -2.19 10.37
N THR A 164 5.45 -2.37 11.25
CA THR A 164 4.09 -1.86 11.05
C THR A 164 3.86 -0.68 11.97
N TYR A 165 3.56 0.48 11.40
CA TYR A 165 3.20 1.69 12.12
C TYR A 165 1.68 1.78 12.24
N ASP A 166 1.18 1.60 13.45
CA ASP A 166 -0.15 2.04 13.90
C ASP A 166 -0.03 3.37 14.67
N VAL A 167 -1.15 3.89 15.18
CA VAL A 167 -1.19 5.17 15.90
C VAL A 167 -0.23 5.15 17.09
N GLN A 168 -0.23 4.09 17.88
CA GLN A 168 0.60 3.95 19.07
C GLN A 168 2.10 3.94 18.71
N MET A 169 2.48 3.22 17.65
CA MET A 169 3.86 3.17 17.22
C MET A 169 4.34 4.53 16.71
N VAL A 170 3.51 5.28 15.96
CA VAL A 170 3.83 6.64 15.52
C VAL A 170 4.04 7.56 16.72
N GLU A 171 3.12 7.56 17.67
CA GLU A 171 3.21 8.41 18.87
C GLU A 171 4.46 8.07 19.71
N SER A 172 4.73 6.78 19.92
CA SER A 172 5.86 6.33 20.74
C SER A 172 7.22 6.69 20.13
N GLU A 173 7.36 6.60 18.81
CA GLU A 173 8.63 6.82 18.12
C GLU A 173 8.89 8.30 17.83
N PHE A 174 7.84 9.07 17.54
CA PHE A 174 7.98 10.44 17.07
C PHE A 174 7.44 11.51 18.03
N GLY A 175 6.72 11.11 19.09
CA GLY A 175 6.16 12.02 20.09
C GLY A 175 5.01 12.89 19.58
N VAL A 176 4.44 12.55 18.42
CA VAL A 176 3.33 13.25 17.77
C VAL A 176 2.34 12.24 17.18
N THR A 177 1.08 12.66 17.05
CA THR A 177 0.03 11.86 16.40
C THR A 177 0.19 11.84 14.86
N PRO A 178 -0.40 10.87 14.16
CA PRO A 178 -0.49 10.88 12.69
C PRO A 178 -1.01 12.20 12.10
N SER A 179 -2.08 12.77 12.68
CA SER A 179 -2.66 14.04 12.24
C SER A 179 -1.72 15.24 12.40
N GLN A 180 -0.72 15.14 13.28
CA GLN A 180 0.28 16.19 13.52
C GLN A 180 1.51 16.06 12.61
N TRP A 181 1.65 14.94 11.90
CA TRP A 181 2.84 14.63 11.10
C TRP A 181 3.13 15.70 10.05
N VAL A 182 2.09 16.15 9.35
CA VAL A 182 2.17 17.20 8.33
C VAL A 182 2.67 18.52 8.91
N ASP A 183 2.20 18.89 10.11
CA ASP A 183 2.60 20.14 10.75
C ASP A 183 4.06 20.10 11.23
N VAL A 184 4.55 18.94 11.67
CA VAL A 184 5.97 18.74 11.97
C VAL A 184 6.81 18.88 10.70
N LYS A 185 6.38 18.28 9.58
CA LYS A 185 7.05 18.45 8.27
C LYS A 185 7.02 19.90 7.81
N ALA A 186 5.90 20.61 7.99
CA ALA A 186 5.75 22.00 7.62
C ALA A 186 6.78 22.91 8.32
N LEU A 187 7.01 22.68 9.62
CA LEU A 187 7.98 23.46 10.39
C LEU A 187 9.43 23.10 10.05
N LYS A 188 9.76 21.82 9.89
CA LYS A 188 11.16 21.38 9.67
C LYS A 188 11.59 21.46 8.19
N GLY A 189 10.63 21.47 7.26
CA GLY A 189 10.86 21.30 5.83
C GLY A 189 11.15 19.86 5.41
N ASP A 190 11.47 19.68 4.13
CA ASP A 190 11.96 18.40 3.62
C ASP A 190 13.05 18.62 2.56
N ALA A 191 14.25 18.11 2.86
CA ALA A 191 15.38 18.19 1.96
C ALA A 191 15.23 17.21 0.77
N SER A 192 14.55 16.07 0.98
CA SER A 192 14.32 15.04 -0.05
C SER A 192 13.37 15.55 -1.14
N ASP A 193 12.37 16.33 -0.75
CA ASP A 193 11.43 17.02 -1.64
C ASP A 193 11.83 18.46 -1.96
N ASN A 194 12.98 18.89 -1.46
CA ASN A 194 13.55 20.20 -1.71
C ASN A 194 12.61 21.38 -1.41
N TYR A 195 11.88 21.36 -0.29
CA TYR A 195 11.13 22.52 0.19
C TYR A 195 11.57 22.94 1.60
N PRO A 196 11.62 24.27 1.88
CA PRO A 196 12.10 24.77 3.16
C PRO A 196 11.04 24.62 4.26
N GLY A 197 11.51 24.57 5.50
CA GLY A 197 10.70 24.83 6.68
C GLY A 197 11.02 26.21 7.26
N VAL A 198 10.72 26.41 8.54
CA VAL A 198 11.12 27.61 9.28
C VAL A 198 12.60 27.55 9.59
N SER A 199 13.35 28.55 9.13
CA SER A 199 14.80 28.62 9.34
C SER A 199 15.16 28.56 10.84
N GLY A 200 16.02 27.61 11.19
CA GLY A 200 16.47 27.39 12.56
C GLY A 200 15.45 26.69 13.46
N ILE A 201 14.43 26.03 12.90
CA ILE A 201 13.54 25.07 13.57
C ILE A 201 13.84 23.67 13.00
N GLY A 202 14.52 22.84 13.79
CA GLY A 202 14.85 21.46 13.40
C GLY A 202 13.76 20.44 13.77
N PRO A 203 13.93 19.16 13.39
CA PRO A 203 12.93 18.11 13.62
C PRO A 203 12.48 17.99 15.08
N LYS A 204 13.43 18.04 16.03
CA LYS A 204 13.14 17.96 17.46
C LYS A 204 12.26 19.13 17.93
N THR A 205 12.65 20.35 17.61
CA THR A 205 11.90 21.55 18.00
C THR A 205 10.53 21.60 17.31
N ALA A 206 10.44 21.21 16.04
CA ALA A 206 9.17 21.09 15.33
C ALA A 206 8.23 20.11 16.05
N GLY A 207 8.72 18.91 16.39
CA GLY A 207 7.95 17.91 17.15
C GLY A 207 7.49 18.44 18.51
N GLU A 208 8.39 19.01 19.31
CA GLU A 208 8.05 19.59 20.63
C GLU A 208 7.00 20.70 20.54
N LEU A 209 7.09 21.57 19.52
CA LEU A 209 6.13 22.65 19.31
C LEU A 209 4.75 22.11 18.92
N ILE A 210 4.69 21.19 17.95
CA ILE A 210 3.41 20.63 17.51
C ILE A 210 2.78 19.75 18.60
N ALA A 211 3.57 18.94 19.31
CA ALA A 211 3.08 18.17 20.45
C ALA A 211 2.49 19.08 21.55
N ARG A 212 3.11 20.24 21.79
CA ARG A 212 2.64 21.21 22.79
C ARG A 212 1.40 21.99 22.35
N PHE A 213 1.36 22.46 21.10
CA PHE A 213 0.33 23.39 20.64
C PHE A 213 -0.81 22.70 19.87
N GLY A 214 -0.65 21.44 19.48
CA GLY A 214 -1.68 20.67 18.79
C GLY A 214 -1.55 20.72 17.28
N SER A 215 -1.49 21.93 16.68
CA SER A 215 -1.38 22.12 15.24
C SER A 215 -0.53 23.34 14.87
N LEU A 216 -0.24 23.47 13.57
CA LEU A 216 0.41 24.67 13.03
C LEU A 216 -0.44 25.93 13.29
N GLU A 217 -1.75 25.85 13.07
CA GLU A 217 -2.68 26.97 13.29
C GLU A 217 -2.70 27.42 14.75
N GLU A 218 -2.80 26.48 15.69
CA GLU A 218 -2.78 26.77 17.12
C GLU A 218 -1.44 27.36 17.57
N LEU A 219 -0.32 26.84 17.04
CA LEU A 219 1.00 27.39 17.30
C LEU A 219 1.11 28.85 16.86
N TYR A 220 0.64 29.17 15.64
CA TYR A 220 0.71 30.53 15.10
C TYR A 220 -0.28 31.48 15.79
N GLY A 221 -1.45 31.00 16.19
CA GLY A 221 -2.42 31.76 16.99
C GLY A 221 -1.91 32.13 18.38
N ARG A 222 -0.96 31.35 18.93
CA ARG A 222 -0.47 31.47 20.31
C ARG A 222 1.02 31.82 20.42
N LEU A 223 1.64 32.37 19.36
CA LEU A 223 3.06 32.76 19.37
C LEU A 223 3.45 33.67 20.55
N GLY A 224 2.53 34.52 21.01
CA GLY A 224 2.76 35.39 22.17
C GLY A 224 3.04 34.64 23.47
N GLU A 225 2.52 33.40 23.65
CA GLU A 225 2.82 32.57 24.82
C GLU A 225 4.24 32.02 24.78
N LEU A 226 4.71 31.67 23.59
CA LEU A 226 6.08 31.22 23.38
C LEU A 226 7.06 32.35 23.70
N GLY A 227 6.74 33.58 23.27
CA GLY A 227 7.55 34.76 23.56
C GLY A 227 7.73 35.08 25.05
N LYS A 228 6.79 34.66 25.90
CA LYS A 228 6.85 34.83 27.36
C LYS A 228 7.73 33.78 28.05
N SER A 229 8.17 32.74 27.34
CA SER A 229 8.96 31.62 27.88
C SER A 229 10.48 31.93 27.94
N GLY A 230 10.84 33.17 28.25
CA GLY A 230 12.23 33.66 28.31
C GLY A 230 12.88 33.88 26.93
N LYS A 231 14.18 34.23 26.94
CA LYS A 231 14.92 34.64 25.74
C LYS A 231 14.90 33.61 24.60
N SER A 232 14.96 32.32 24.94
CA SER A 232 14.89 31.23 23.94
C SER A 232 13.51 31.16 23.27
N GLY A 233 12.44 31.29 24.05
CA GLY A 233 11.07 31.33 23.55
C GLY A 233 10.82 32.55 22.65
N GLU A 234 11.31 33.72 23.03
CA GLU A 234 11.24 34.95 22.22
C GLU A 234 11.94 34.79 20.86
N MET A 235 13.15 34.23 20.84
CA MET A 235 13.86 33.97 19.57
C MET A 235 13.12 32.97 18.69
N THR A 236 12.55 31.92 19.28
CA THR A 236 11.78 30.92 18.55
C THR A 236 10.51 31.53 17.96
N ALA A 237 9.82 32.39 18.71
CA ALA A 237 8.61 33.10 18.24
C ALA A 237 8.95 34.02 17.06
N LYS A 238 10.08 34.75 17.13
CA LYS A 238 10.58 35.58 16.01
C LYS A 238 10.88 34.76 14.76
N LYS A 239 11.54 33.61 14.90
CA LYS A 239 11.80 32.70 13.77
C LYS A 239 10.50 32.22 13.14
N LEU A 240 9.55 31.72 13.95
CA LEU A 240 8.25 31.26 13.48
C LEU A 240 7.48 32.37 12.75
N ALA A 241 7.42 33.58 13.33
CA ALA A 241 6.78 34.73 12.70
C ALA A 241 7.43 35.08 11.34
N SER A 242 8.76 35.11 11.27
CA SER A 242 9.48 35.37 10.02
C SER A 242 9.36 34.26 8.98
N GLY A 243 9.11 33.01 9.42
CA GLY A 243 9.00 31.84 8.57
C GLY A 243 7.57 31.36 8.32
N ALA A 244 6.56 32.16 8.65
CA ALA A 244 5.14 31.77 8.55
C ALA A 244 4.74 31.33 7.14
N GLU A 245 5.22 32.05 6.12
CA GLU A 245 4.96 31.70 4.72
C GLU A 245 5.60 30.37 4.34
N ALA A 246 6.85 30.13 4.75
CA ALA A 246 7.54 28.86 4.51
C ALA A 246 6.84 27.68 5.20
N ALA A 247 6.38 27.86 6.44
CA ALA A 247 5.60 26.85 7.14
C ALA A 247 4.27 26.57 6.44
N GLY A 248 3.54 27.62 6.03
CA GLY A 248 2.29 27.47 5.29
C GLY A 248 2.46 26.77 3.94
N LEU A 249 3.53 27.08 3.21
CA LEU A 249 3.91 26.37 1.99
C LEU A 249 4.26 24.92 2.27
N GLY A 250 5.10 24.66 3.27
CA GLY A 250 5.52 23.32 3.67
C GLY A 250 4.32 22.43 4.06
N LYS A 251 3.32 22.99 4.76
CA LYS A 251 2.08 22.28 5.09
C LYS A 251 1.30 21.86 3.84
N LYS A 252 1.17 22.76 2.85
CA LYS A 252 0.48 22.46 1.59
C LYS A 252 1.22 21.40 0.77
N LEU A 253 2.55 21.45 0.72
CA LEU A 253 3.37 20.51 -0.03
C LEU A 253 3.43 19.14 0.65
N ALA A 254 3.49 19.08 1.98
CA ALA A 254 3.60 17.83 2.74
C ALA A 254 2.28 17.05 2.87
N ALA A 255 1.15 17.73 2.75
CA ALA A 255 -0.16 17.11 2.91
C ALA A 255 -0.49 16.19 1.73
N ILE A 256 -0.85 14.94 2.02
CA ILE A 256 -1.37 13.98 1.04
C ILE A 256 -2.82 14.34 0.68
N VAL A 257 -3.10 14.39 -0.61
CA VAL A 257 -4.44 14.62 -1.14
C VAL A 257 -5.24 13.30 -1.05
N THR A 258 -6.49 13.37 -0.59
CA THR A 258 -7.35 12.18 -0.36
C THR A 258 -8.66 12.19 -1.16
N ASP A 259 -8.71 13.02 -2.20
CA ASP A 259 -9.85 13.22 -3.10
C ASP A 259 -9.41 13.29 -4.57
N VAL A 260 -8.37 12.52 -4.93
CA VAL A 260 -7.95 12.31 -6.32
C VAL A 260 -9.12 11.73 -7.15
N PRO A 261 -9.32 12.12 -8.42
CA PRO A 261 -10.44 11.64 -9.26
C PRO A 261 -10.25 10.20 -9.74
N ILE A 262 -10.23 9.25 -8.82
CA ILE A 262 -10.09 7.80 -9.03
C ILE A 262 -11.10 7.03 -8.19
N HIS A 263 -11.37 5.79 -8.59
CA HIS A 263 -12.32 4.92 -7.90
C HIS A 263 -11.71 3.54 -7.65
N LEU A 264 -11.84 3.07 -6.41
CA LEU A 264 -11.48 1.71 -6.03
C LEU A 264 -12.65 0.75 -6.32
N ASP A 265 -12.48 -0.10 -7.33
CA ASP A 265 -13.28 -1.33 -7.45
C ASP A 265 -12.67 -2.41 -6.56
N LEU A 266 -13.28 -2.61 -5.38
CA LEU A 266 -12.78 -3.58 -4.41
C LEU A 266 -12.95 -5.04 -4.87
N GLU A 267 -13.95 -5.33 -5.70
CA GLU A 267 -14.15 -6.67 -6.25
C GLU A 267 -13.05 -7.02 -7.26
N ALA A 268 -12.67 -6.05 -8.11
CA ALA A 268 -11.53 -6.20 -9.01
C ALA A 268 -10.19 -6.35 -8.24
N ALA A 269 -10.09 -5.77 -7.05
CA ALA A 269 -8.90 -5.85 -6.20
C ALA A 269 -8.78 -7.15 -5.38
N ARG A 270 -9.74 -8.09 -5.45
CA ARG A 270 -9.68 -9.33 -4.66
C ARG A 270 -8.46 -10.18 -5.02
N VAL A 271 -7.72 -10.62 -4.01
CA VAL A 271 -6.59 -11.54 -4.19
C VAL A 271 -7.04 -12.88 -4.80
N SER A 272 -8.28 -13.30 -4.54
CA SER A 272 -8.86 -14.50 -5.16
C SER A 272 -9.10 -14.38 -6.67
N ARG A 273 -9.04 -13.16 -7.24
CA ARG A 273 -9.15 -12.92 -8.69
C ARG A 273 -7.79 -12.80 -9.39
N VAL A 274 -6.69 -12.87 -8.65
CA VAL A 274 -5.35 -12.79 -9.23
C VAL A 274 -5.10 -13.97 -10.16
N ASP A 275 -4.71 -13.68 -11.39
CA ASP A 275 -4.32 -14.69 -12.38
C ASP A 275 -2.87 -15.15 -12.14
N TRP A 276 -2.71 -16.06 -11.18
CA TRP A 276 -1.42 -16.63 -10.83
C TRP A 276 -0.76 -17.36 -12.01
N GLN A 277 -1.55 -18.01 -12.87
CA GLN A 277 -1.03 -18.73 -14.04
C GLN A 277 -0.53 -17.76 -15.11
N GLY A 278 -1.28 -16.70 -15.39
CA GLY A 278 -0.88 -15.60 -16.29
C GLY A 278 0.41 -14.93 -15.82
N GLY A 279 0.46 -14.58 -14.53
CA GLY A 279 1.67 -14.00 -13.93
C GLY A 279 2.89 -14.93 -13.99
N VAL A 280 2.74 -16.21 -13.66
CA VAL A 280 3.80 -17.23 -13.77
C VAL A 280 4.34 -17.32 -15.20
N ARG A 281 3.44 -17.37 -16.19
CA ARG A 281 3.80 -17.44 -17.61
C ARG A 281 4.61 -16.21 -18.01
N TYR A 282 4.11 -15.01 -17.71
CA TYR A 282 4.79 -13.76 -18.02
C TYR A 282 6.17 -13.68 -17.36
N MET A 283 6.28 -14.02 -16.08
CA MET A 283 7.55 -14.02 -15.35
C MET A 283 8.58 -14.98 -15.96
N ARG A 284 8.17 -16.16 -16.42
CA ARG A 284 9.09 -17.13 -17.06
C ARG A 284 9.50 -16.69 -18.47
N GLU A 285 8.54 -16.25 -19.27
CA GLU A 285 8.73 -16.00 -20.71
C GLU A 285 9.33 -14.63 -20.99
N SER A 286 8.84 -13.58 -20.32
CA SER A 286 9.21 -12.19 -20.57
C SER A 286 10.32 -11.70 -19.63
N LEU A 287 10.28 -12.10 -18.35
CA LEU A 287 11.25 -11.62 -17.34
C LEU A 287 12.41 -12.59 -17.10
N GLY A 288 12.28 -13.87 -17.51
CA GLY A 288 13.32 -14.88 -17.32
C GLY A 288 13.45 -15.39 -15.88
N PHE A 289 12.43 -15.20 -15.05
CA PHE A 289 12.46 -15.64 -13.65
C PHE A 289 12.28 -17.17 -13.53
N LYS A 290 12.96 -17.76 -12.54
CA LYS A 290 12.85 -19.19 -12.20
C LYS A 290 12.23 -19.40 -10.82
N SER A 291 12.86 -18.83 -9.80
CA SER A 291 12.51 -19.02 -8.37
C SER A 291 11.14 -18.45 -7.98
N ILE A 292 10.75 -17.28 -8.50
CA ILE A 292 9.48 -16.63 -8.15
C ILE A 292 8.29 -17.42 -8.70
N PRO A 293 8.25 -17.80 -9.99
CA PRO A 293 7.22 -18.71 -10.51
C PRO A 293 7.05 -20.00 -9.70
N GLU A 294 8.14 -20.69 -9.36
CA GLU A 294 8.10 -21.92 -8.56
C GLU A 294 7.44 -21.71 -7.18
N ARG A 295 7.73 -20.57 -6.54
CA ARG A 295 7.11 -20.20 -5.26
C ARG A 295 5.62 -19.93 -5.40
N ILE A 296 5.20 -19.27 -6.49
CA ILE A 296 3.79 -19.00 -6.78
C ILE A 296 3.04 -20.31 -7.03
N GLU A 297 3.60 -21.18 -7.87
CA GLU A 297 3.03 -22.49 -8.18
C GLU A 297 2.80 -23.33 -6.91
N LYS A 298 3.79 -23.34 -6.01
CA LYS A 298 3.69 -24.04 -4.72
C LYS A 298 2.67 -23.43 -3.74
N SER A 299 2.50 -22.11 -3.76
CA SER A 299 1.71 -21.42 -2.73
C SER A 299 0.27 -21.13 -3.13
N TYR A 300 0.01 -20.90 -4.42
CA TYR A 300 -1.28 -20.38 -4.91
C TYR A 300 -1.92 -21.25 -6.01
N ILE A 301 -1.16 -22.06 -6.75
CA ILE A 301 -1.70 -22.88 -7.85
C ILE A 301 -1.94 -24.33 -7.42
N SER A 302 -0.96 -24.96 -6.79
CA SER A 302 -1.02 -26.38 -6.39
C SER A 302 -2.07 -26.70 -5.32
N TYR A 303 -2.56 -25.71 -4.58
CA TYR A 303 -3.69 -25.87 -3.65
C TYR A 303 -5.05 -25.84 -4.37
N SER A 304 -5.20 -25.05 -5.42
CA SER A 304 -6.47 -24.87 -6.15
C SER A 304 -6.90 -26.11 -6.94
N SER A 305 -5.96 -26.97 -7.33
CA SER A 305 -6.22 -28.24 -8.02
C SER A 305 -6.51 -29.43 -7.07
N ASN A 306 -6.36 -29.26 -5.76
CA ASN A 306 -6.66 -30.32 -4.77
C ASN A 306 -8.04 -30.17 -4.12
N GLU A 307 -8.58 -28.95 -3.99
CA GLU A 307 -9.96 -28.76 -3.49
C GLU A 307 -11.02 -29.16 -4.53
N SER A 308 -10.70 -29.07 -5.83
CA SER A 308 -11.59 -29.48 -6.92
C SER A 308 -11.69 -31.00 -7.12
N ASN A 309 -10.85 -31.80 -6.44
CA ASN A 309 -10.87 -33.27 -6.51
C ASN A 309 -11.56 -33.96 -5.32
N VAL A 310 -12.04 -33.21 -4.32
CA VAL A 310 -12.69 -33.78 -3.12
C VAL A 310 -14.23 -33.79 -3.23
N SER A 311 -14.81 -33.06 -4.18
CA SER A 311 -16.27 -33.06 -4.41
C SER A 311 -16.80 -34.19 -5.32
N ASP A 312 -15.93 -34.97 -5.96
CA ASP A 312 -16.33 -36.02 -6.93
C ASP A 312 -16.21 -37.47 -6.40
N ILE A 313 -16.05 -37.66 -5.09
CA ILE A 313 -16.09 -39.00 -4.45
C ILE A 313 -17.16 -38.99 -3.34
N SER A 314 -18.42 -38.84 -3.71
CA SER A 314 -19.54 -39.25 -2.84
C SER A 314 -20.82 -39.61 -3.60
N ASP A 315 -20.73 -40.09 -4.84
CA ASP A 315 -21.90 -40.60 -5.56
C ASP A 315 -21.57 -41.79 -6.47
N GLU A 316 -20.95 -42.84 -5.91
CA GLU A 316 -21.11 -44.20 -6.45
C GLU A 316 -22.07 -44.99 -5.57
N SER A 317 -23.32 -44.81 -5.93
CA SER A 317 -24.50 -45.56 -5.53
C SER A 317 -24.27 -47.04 -5.27
N HIS A 318 -24.79 -47.49 -4.12
CA HIS A 318 -25.37 -48.81 -3.94
C HIS A 318 -26.12 -49.29 -5.21
N LYS A 319 -25.56 -50.27 -5.90
CA LYS A 319 -26.33 -51.24 -6.67
C LYS A 319 -26.24 -52.58 -5.97
N SER A 320 -27.28 -52.89 -5.21
CA SER A 320 -27.53 -54.20 -4.61
C SER A 320 -27.76 -55.23 -5.70
N ASP A 321 -26.85 -56.20 -5.75
CA ASP A 321 -27.00 -57.50 -6.39
C ASP A 321 -28.08 -58.32 -5.64
N THR A 322 -29.18 -58.67 -6.32
CA THR A 322 -30.00 -59.83 -5.90
C THR A 322 -30.57 -60.55 -7.12
N GLY A 323 -29.93 -61.66 -7.47
CA GLY A 323 -30.51 -62.67 -8.34
C GLY A 323 -30.41 -64.06 -7.73
N LYS A 324 -31.51 -64.56 -7.15
CA LYS A 324 -31.88 -65.99 -7.30
C LYS A 324 -33.31 -66.32 -6.85
N LYS A 325 -34.07 -66.84 -7.82
CA LYS A 325 -35.31 -67.60 -7.70
C LYS A 325 -35.21 -68.74 -6.67
N ARG A 326 -36.28 -68.96 -5.90
CA ARG A 326 -36.95 -70.27 -5.74
C ARG A 326 -38.37 -70.10 -5.21
N THR A 327 -39.26 -70.85 -5.84
CA THR A 327 -40.71 -71.01 -5.63
C THR A 327 -41.05 -71.83 -4.40
N LYS A 328 -42.17 -71.53 -3.71
CA LYS A 328 -43.32 -72.44 -3.50
C LYS A 328 -44.37 -71.87 -2.53
N ASP A 329 -45.62 -71.94 -2.99
CA ASP A 329 -46.87 -72.32 -2.30
C ASP A 329 -47.37 -71.60 -1.02
N GLY A 330 -48.62 -71.12 -1.09
CA GLY A 330 -49.59 -71.20 0.03
C GLY A 330 -50.11 -69.86 0.60
N PRO A 331 -51.45 -69.63 0.65
CA PRO A 331 -52.07 -68.36 1.05
C PRO A 331 -52.51 -68.31 2.53
N ASP A 332 -53.16 -67.20 2.91
CA ASP A 332 -53.82 -66.84 4.20
C ASP A 332 -52.90 -66.12 5.21
N GLU A 333 -53.29 -65.11 5.99
CA GLU A 333 -54.58 -64.50 6.31
C GLU A 333 -54.31 -63.14 7.04
N GLN A 334 -55.25 -62.20 6.92
CA GLN A 334 -55.74 -61.27 7.96
C GLN A 334 -54.81 -60.46 8.92
N MET A 335 -55.01 -59.13 8.84
CA MET A 335 -55.36 -58.16 9.92
C MET A 335 -54.47 -57.89 11.17
N LYS A 336 -54.47 -56.57 11.49
CA LYS A 336 -54.32 -55.86 12.81
C LYS A 336 -52.90 -55.59 13.32
N LEU A 337 -52.51 -54.32 13.37
CA LEU A 337 -52.57 -53.41 14.55
C LEU A 337 -51.68 -53.87 15.70
N ILE A 338 -50.53 -53.20 15.89
CA ILE A 338 -50.19 -52.23 16.94
C ILE A 338 -49.00 -51.42 16.41
#